data_AF-A0A9P6MD73-F1
#
_entry.id   AF-A0A9P6MD73-F1
#
_cell.length_a   1.000
_cell.length_b   1.000
_cell.length_c   1.000
_cell.angle_alpha   90.00
_cell.angle_beta   90.00
_cell.angle_gamma   90.00
#
_symmetry.space_group_name_H-M   'P 1'
#
loop_
_entity.id
_entity.type
_entity.pdbx_description
1 polymer ?
#
loop_
_entity_poly.entity_id
_entity_poly.type
_entity_poly.pdbx_seq_one_letter_code
_entity_poly.pdbx_strand_id
1 'polypeptide(L)'
;MATPPSMESPLLDCVQNIPDVETPLRQLRLERLKGRGGDVYISPRAKASPRATDTFDLTDKVQEFLNSDKKVFLLLGDSGVGKSTFNRALEISLWDNYEKTSGRIPLFIHLPAIEKPERDLIAERLRKVNFTESQILELKLHREFILICDG
;
A
#
# COMPACT_ATOMS: atom_id res chain seq x y z
N MET A 1 48.29 -35.41 9.63
CA MET A 1 47.78 -34.58 8.52
C MET A 1 46.46 -34.00 8.98
N ALA A 2 46.42 -32.68 9.24
CA ALA A 2 45.19 -31.99 9.61
C ALA A 2 44.45 -31.56 8.34
N THR A 3 43.19 -31.95 8.21
CA THR A 3 42.28 -31.49 7.16
C THR A 3 42.00 -29.99 7.35
N PRO A 4 42.06 -29.16 6.30
CA PRO A 4 41.68 -27.76 6.43
C PRO A 4 40.16 -27.63 6.61
N PRO A 5 39.68 -26.62 7.36
CA PRO A 5 38.25 -26.37 7.49
C PRO A 5 37.68 -25.95 6.13
N SER A 6 36.56 -26.58 5.74
CA SER A 6 35.79 -26.20 4.56
C SER A 6 35.25 -24.78 4.76
N MET A 7 35.74 -23.83 3.97
CA MET A 7 35.11 -22.53 3.83
C MET A 7 33.85 -22.71 2.97
N GLU A 8 32.72 -22.95 3.63
CA GLU A 8 31.43 -22.77 3.01
C GLU A 8 31.28 -21.29 2.63
N SER A 9 30.99 -21.05 1.35
CA SER A 9 30.99 -19.72 0.75
C SER A 9 29.85 -18.85 1.33
N PRO A 10 30.12 -17.62 1.79
CA PRO A 10 29.11 -16.70 2.37
C PRO A 10 27.92 -16.40 1.44
N LEU A 11 28.10 -16.60 0.13
CA LEU A 11 27.08 -16.36 -0.89
C LEU A 11 25.91 -17.35 -0.83
N LEU A 12 26.12 -18.56 -0.28
CA LEU A 12 25.05 -19.56 -0.16
C LEU A 12 24.14 -19.29 1.04
N ASP A 13 24.68 -18.67 2.10
CA ASP A 13 23.94 -18.32 3.31
C ASP A 13 22.90 -17.20 3.06
N CYS A 14 23.20 -16.29 2.11
CA CYS A 14 22.28 -15.25 1.67
C CYS A 14 21.11 -15.79 0.82
N VAL A 15 21.27 -16.96 0.17
CA VAL A 15 20.22 -17.56 -0.68
C VAL A 15 19.23 -18.38 0.16
N GLN A 16 19.63 -18.85 1.35
CA GLN A 16 18.79 -19.72 2.19
C GLN A 16 17.93 -18.98 3.22
N ASN A 17 18.08 -17.66 3.39
CA ASN A 17 17.39 -16.88 4.42
C ASN A 17 16.61 -15.67 3.84
N ILE A 18 15.76 -15.89 2.83
CA ILE A 18 14.81 -14.86 2.41
C ILE A 18 13.82 -14.64 3.58
N PRO A 19 13.68 -13.42 4.13
CA PRO A 19 12.74 -13.16 5.21
C PRO A 19 11.30 -13.49 4.77
N ASP A 20 10.57 -14.24 5.59
CA ASP A 20 9.15 -14.47 5.32
C ASP A 20 8.36 -13.15 5.42
N VAL A 21 7.82 -12.71 4.28
CA VAL A 21 6.98 -11.52 4.15
C VAL A 21 5.50 -11.87 3.93
N GLU A 22 5.18 -13.12 3.58
CA GLU A 22 3.82 -13.50 3.21
C GLU A 22 2.92 -13.67 4.43
N THR A 23 3.43 -14.29 5.50
CA THR A 23 2.70 -14.40 6.77
C THR A 23 2.31 -13.03 7.34
N PRO A 24 3.22 -12.05 7.51
CA PRO A 24 2.85 -10.74 8.01
C PRO A 24 1.96 -9.95 7.04
N LEU A 25 2.12 -10.10 5.71
CA LEU A 25 1.20 -9.50 4.74
C LEU A 25 -0.22 -10.06 4.85
N ARG A 26 -0.36 -11.38 4.99
CA ARG A 26 -1.67 -12.02 5.22
C ARG A 26 -2.32 -11.53 6.51
N GLN A 27 -1.53 -11.40 7.58
CA GLN A 27 -2.02 -10.85 8.85
C GLN A 27 -2.50 -9.41 8.68
N LEU A 28 -1.69 -8.55 8.02
CA LEU A 28 -2.06 -7.17 7.73
C LEU A 28 -3.36 -7.09 6.90
N ARG A 29 -3.50 -7.93 5.87
CA ARG A 29 -4.73 -8.00 5.06
C ARG A 29 -5.95 -8.34 5.93
N LEU A 30 -5.84 -9.36 6.78
CA LEU A 30 -6.93 -9.72 7.69
C LEU A 30 -7.29 -8.57 8.63
N GLU A 31 -6.31 -7.86 9.18
CA GLU A 31 -6.53 -6.69 10.03
C GLU A 31 -7.25 -5.55 9.31
N ARG A 32 -6.90 -5.29 8.06
CA ARG A 32 -7.55 -4.24 7.24
C ARG A 32 -8.99 -4.59 6.89
N LEU A 33 -9.32 -5.87 6.76
CA LEU A 33 -10.66 -6.34 6.41
C LEU A 33 -11.59 -6.54 7.62
N LYS A 34 -11.06 -6.61 8.85
CA LYS A 34 -11.85 -6.83 10.10
C LYS A 34 -12.92 -5.75 10.39
N GLY A 35 -12.88 -4.59 9.73
CA GLY A 35 -13.81 -3.47 9.94
C GLY A 35 -14.90 -3.28 8.87
N ARG A 36 -15.09 -4.23 7.95
CA ARG A 36 -16.02 -4.08 6.80
C ARG A 36 -17.52 -4.19 7.16
N GLY A 37 -17.87 -4.40 8.43
CA GLY A 37 -19.26 -4.66 8.83
C GLY A 37 -20.04 -3.41 9.20
N GLY A 38 -21.07 -3.06 8.42
CA GLY A 38 -22.22 -2.27 8.89
C GLY A 38 -22.65 -1.08 8.02
N ASP A 39 -21.70 -0.37 7.42
CA ASP A 39 -22.00 0.92 6.78
C ASP A 39 -22.10 0.81 5.26
N VAL A 40 -23.19 1.35 4.70
CA VAL A 40 -23.36 1.48 3.26
C VAL A 40 -22.44 2.60 2.76
N TYR A 41 -21.37 2.22 2.06
CA TYR A 41 -20.50 3.16 1.37
C TYR A 41 -21.07 3.51 -0.01
N ILE A 42 -21.14 4.81 -0.31
CA ILE A 42 -21.54 5.33 -1.63
C ILE A 42 -20.34 6.07 -2.23
N SER A 43 -19.93 5.62 -3.42
CA SER A 43 -18.85 6.26 -4.19
C SER A 43 -19.22 7.71 -4.53
N PRO A 44 -18.35 8.69 -4.25
CA PRO A 44 -18.59 10.08 -4.62
C PRO A 44 -18.44 10.26 -6.13
N ARG A 45 -19.17 11.23 -6.68
CA ARG A 45 -18.95 11.68 -8.05
C ARG A 45 -17.90 12.78 -8.09
N ALA A 46 -17.05 12.75 -9.10
CA ALA A 46 -15.94 13.69 -9.26
C ALA A 46 -15.97 14.37 -10.62
N LYS A 47 -15.15 15.42 -10.76
CA LYS A 47 -14.94 16.20 -11.98
C LYS A 47 -13.46 16.16 -12.35
N ALA A 48 -13.16 16.25 -13.65
CA ALA A 48 -11.76 16.24 -14.12
C ALA A 48 -11.00 17.52 -13.72
N SER A 49 -11.73 18.63 -13.54
CA SER A 49 -11.20 19.89 -13.05
C SER A 49 -12.31 20.71 -12.37
N PRO A 50 -11.97 21.74 -11.58
CA PRO A 50 -12.99 22.59 -10.94
C PRO A 50 -13.96 23.26 -11.91
N ARG A 51 -13.56 23.45 -13.17
CA ARG A 51 -14.37 24.10 -14.22
C ARG A 51 -15.19 23.13 -15.07
N ALA A 52 -14.97 21.82 -14.93
CA ALA A 52 -15.71 20.85 -15.71
C ALA A 52 -17.19 20.80 -15.31
N THR A 53 -18.07 20.61 -16.29
CA THR A 53 -19.50 20.38 -16.09
C THR A 53 -19.77 18.89 -15.88
N ASP A 54 -19.07 18.06 -16.63
CA ASP A 54 -19.24 16.61 -16.61
C ASP A 54 -18.66 16.01 -15.35
N THR A 55 -19.29 14.91 -14.95
CA THR A 55 -19.08 14.27 -13.67
C THR A 55 -19.08 12.77 -13.87
N PHE A 56 -18.19 12.08 -13.18
CA PHE A 56 -17.97 10.64 -13.31
C PHE A 56 -17.93 9.99 -11.93
N ASP A 57 -18.10 8.67 -11.89
CA ASP A 57 -17.84 7.89 -10.69
C ASP A 57 -16.34 7.90 -10.38
N LEU A 58 -15.97 8.29 -9.16
CA LEU A 58 -14.57 8.40 -8.78
C LEU A 58 -13.88 7.04 -8.70
N THR A 59 -14.59 5.99 -8.30
CA THR A 59 -14.05 4.62 -8.22
C THR A 59 -13.61 4.15 -9.60
N ASP A 60 -14.48 4.30 -10.61
CA ASP A 60 -14.16 3.90 -11.99
C ASP A 60 -12.90 4.62 -12.51
N LYS A 61 -12.82 5.93 -12.25
CA LYS A 61 -11.68 6.74 -12.71
C LYS A 61 -10.37 6.37 -12.00
N VAL A 62 -10.44 6.00 -10.73
CA VAL A 62 -9.28 5.49 -9.99
C VAL A 62 -8.86 4.10 -10.49
N GLN A 63 -9.80 3.22 -10.85
CA GLN A 63 -9.45 1.94 -11.46
C GLN A 63 -8.77 2.11 -12.83
N GLU A 64 -9.26 3.02 -13.68
CA GLU A 64 -8.60 3.38 -14.93
C GLU A 64 -7.16 3.85 -14.68
N PHE A 65 -6.97 4.72 -13.67
CA PHE A 65 -5.64 5.19 -13.27
C PHE A 65 -4.73 4.04 -12.81
N LEU A 66 -5.21 3.15 -11.94
CA LEU A 66 -4.43 2.03 -11.40
C LEU A 66 -3.99 1.01 -12.47
N ASN A 67 -4.73 0.95 -13.58
CA ASN A 67 -4.43 0.11 -14.75
C ASN A 67 -3.61 0.84 -15.82
N SER A 68 -3.29 2.12 -15.61
CA SER A 68 -2.44 2.91 -16.51
C SER A 68 -0.98 2.93 -16.07
N ASP A 69 -0.12 3.57 -16.87
CA ASP A 69 1.28 3.83 -16.57
C ASP A 69 1.51 5.05 -15.65
N LYS A 70 0.46 5.84 -15.41
CA LYS A 70 0.50 7.03 -14.55
C LYS A 70 0.87 6.66 -13.12
N LYS A 71 1.65 7.54 -12.48
CA LYS A 71 2.19 7.31 -11.13
C LYS A 71 1.49 8.07 -10.01
N VAL A 72 0.81 9.17 -10.34
CA VAL A 72 0.18 10.06 -9.35
C VAL A 72 -1.25 10.39 -9.76
N PHE A 73 -2.18 10.24 -8.82
CA PHE A 73 -3.57 10.69 -8.93
C PHE A 73 -3.85 11.72 -7.83
N LEU A 74 -4.19 12.94 -8.22
CA LEU A 74 -4.50 14.02 -7.28
C LEU A 74 -6.01 14.18 -7.14
N LEU A 75 -6.54 13.90 -5.96
CA LEU A 75 -7.95 14.10 -5.63
C LEU A 75 -8.12 15.40 -4.85
N LEU A 76 -8.80 16.38 -5.46
CA LEU A 76 -9.13 17.66 -4.83
C LEU A 76 -10.60 17.73 -4.46
N GLY A 77 -10.91 18.47 -3.40
CA GLY A 77 -12.27 18.77 -2.97
C GLY A 77 -12.29 19.47 -1.63
N ASP A 78 -13.42 20.07 -1.29
CA ASP A 78 -13.58 20.81 -0.03
C ASP A 78 -13.53 19.88 1.18
N SER A 79 -13.44 20.46 2.38
CA SER A 79 -13.57 19.71 3.62
C SER A 79 -14.97 19.07 3.72
N GLY A 80 -15.04 17.84 4.25
CA GLY A 80 -16.32 17.14 4.44
C GLY A 80 -16.93 16.47 3.20
N VAL A 81 -16.35 16.61 2.01
CA VAL A 81 -16.89 15.99 0.77
C VAL A 81 -16.64 14.48 0.64
N GLY A 82 -16.06 13.84 1.67
CA GLY A 82 -15.87 12.39 1.73
C GLY A 82 -14.57 11.85 1.12
N LYS A 83 -13.54 12.67 0.88
CA LYS A 83 -12.23 12.23 0.34
C LYS A 83 -11.57 11.16 1.21
N SER A 84 -11.46 11.40 2.52
CA SER A 84 -10.86 10.44 3.45
C SER A 84 -11.68 9.15 3.56
N THR A 85 -13.01 9.26 3.50
CA THR A 85 -13.92 8.10 3.43
C THR A 85 -13.69 7.29 2.15
N PHE A 86 -13.54 7.95 1.01
CA PHE A 86 -13.17 7.31 -0.26
C PHE A 86 -11.80 6.61 -0.16
N ASN A 87 -10.77 7.29 0.36
CA ASN A 87 -9.43 6.71 0.53
C ASN A 87 -9.45 5.44 1.40
N ARG A 88 -10.25 5.44 2.47
CA ARG A 88 -10.42 4.27 3.35
C ARG A 88 -11.15 3.12 2.63
N ALA A 89 -12.22 3.43 1.90
CA ALA A 89 -12.94 2.44 1.10
C ALA A 89 -12.06 1.85 -0.01
N LEU A 90 -11.22 2.68 -0.65
CA LEU A 90 -10.24 2.26 -1.65
C LEU A 90 -9.19 1.32 -1.04
N GLU A 91 -8.62 1.63 0.12
CA GLU A 91 -7.68 0.75 0.82
C GLU A 91 -8.29 -0.64 1.05
N ILE A 92 -9.52 -0.70 1.56
CA ILE A 92 -10.24 -1.96 1.81
C ILE A 92 -10.46 -2.73 0.51
N SER A 93 -10.94 -2.06 -0.54
CA SER A 93 -11.17 -2.68 -1.85
C SER A 93 -9.89 -3.27 -2.46
N LEU A 94 -8.76 -2.57 -2.33
CA LEU A 94 -7.48 -3.06 -2.81
C LEU A 94 -6.99 -4.27 -2.01
N TRP A 95 -7.17 -4.29 -0.68
CA TRP A 95 -6.85 -5.47 0.14
C TRP A 95 -7.77 -6.65 -0.13
N ASP A 96 -9.06 -6.42 -0.41
CA ASP A 96 -10.02 -7.46 -0.77
C ASP A 96 -9.59 -8.16 -2.08
N ASN A 97 -9.13 -7.36 -3.04
CA ASN A 97 -8.71 -7.81 -4.38
C ASN A 97 -7.21 -8.09 -4.53
N TYR A 98 -6.42 -8.00 -3.46
CA TYR A 98 -4.95 -8.06 -3.47
C TYR A 98 -4.38 -9.23 -4.29
N GLU A 99 -4.94 -10.43 -4.11
CA GLU A 99 -4.50 -11.66 -4.82
C GLU A 99 -4.93 -11.71 -6.30
N LYS A 100 -5.91 -10.90 -6.71
CA LYS A 100 -6.56 -10.98 -8.03
C LYS A 100 -6.03 -9.97 -9.04
N THR A 101 -5.54 -8.82 -8.59
CA THR A 101 -5.27 -7.67 -9.47
C THR A 101 -3.80 -7.51 -9.84
N SER A 102 -2.90 -7.58 -8.86
CA SER A 102 -1.46 -7.41 -9.13
C SER A 102 -0.54 -7.74 -7.96
N GLY A 103 -1.05 -8.07 -6.76
CA GLY A 103 -0.22 -8.20 -5.56
C GLY A 103 0.47 -6.90 -5.14
N ARG A 104 -0.02 -5.74 -5.62
CA ARG A 104 0.49 -4.42 -5.21
C ARG A 104 0.02 -4.13 -3.80
N ILE A 105 0.92 -3.77 -2.89
CA ILE A 105 0.66 -3.62 -1.45
C ILE A 105 0.04 -2.24 -1.17
N PRO A 106 -1.23 -2.14 -0.73
CA PRO A 106 -1.83 -0.86 -0.38
C PRO A 106 -1.33 -0.35 0.97
N LEU A 107 -0.84 0.89 1.00
CA LEU A 107 -0.42 1.57 2.22
C LEU A 107 -1.18 2.89 2.38
N PHE A 108 -2.09 2.93 3.36
CA PHE A 108 -2.72 4.18 3.78
C PHE A 108 -1.77 5.00 4.66
N ILE A 109 -1.54 6.24 4.26
CA ILE A 109 -0.64 7.21 4.90
C ILE A 109 -1.45 8.45 5.24
N HIS A 110 -1.61 8.72 6.54
CA HIS A 110 -2.21 9.95 7.02
C HIS A 110 -1.13 11.05 7.10
N LEU A 111 -1.12 11.94 6.10
CA LEU A 111 -0.09 12.97 5.93
C LEU A 111 0.05 13.90 7.15
N PRO A 112 -1.02 14.33 7.84
CA PRO A 112 -0.89 15.17 9.04
C PRO A 112 -0.16 14.51 10.21
N ALA A 113 -0.09 13.18 10.25
CA ALA A 113 0.65 12.44 11.28
C ALA A 113 2.13 12.21 10.93
N ILE A 114 2.61 12.76 9.82
CA ILE A 114 4.02 12.69 9.43
C ILE A 114 4.76 13.87 10.03
N GLU A 115 5.61 13.61 11.01
CA GLU A 115 6.46 14.64 11.63
C GLU A 115 7.64 15.07 10.73
N LYS A 116 8.13 14.14 9.89
CA LYS A 116 9.34 14.30 9.08
C LYS A 116 9.15 13.71 7.68
N PRO A 117 8.59 14.47 6.73
CA PRO A 117 8.25 13.99 5.39
C PRO A 117 9.45 13.58 4.54
N GLU A 118 10.65 14.00 4.91
CA GLU A 118 11.92 13.57 4.31
C GLU A 118 12.29 12.11 4.65
N ARG A 119 11.61 11.49 5.61
CA ARG A 119 11.82 10.08 5.96
C ARG A 119 11.13 9.14 4.96
N ASP A 120 11.65 7.93 4.90
CA ASP A 120 11.06 6.84 4.15
C ASP A 120 9.68 6.45 4.71
N LEU A 121 8.63 7.00 4.08
CA LEU A 121 7.25 6.81 4.49
C LEU A 121 6.79 5.35 4.40
N ILE A 122 7.34 4.59 3.46
CA ILE A 122 7.03 3.17 3.29
C ILE A 122 7.59 2.40 4.49
N ALA A 123 8.88 2.56 4.76
CA ALA A 123 9.53 1.88 5.88
C ALA A 123 8.91 2.28 7.22
N GLU A 124 8.59 3.56 7.43
CA GLU A 124 7.92 4.01 8.65
C GLU A 124 6.54 3.37 8.80
N ARG A 125 5.76 3.32 7.71
CA ARG A 125 4.44 2.72 7.76
C ARG A 125 4.50 1.22 8.04
N LEU A 126 5.42 0.49 7.41
CA LEU A 126 5.61 -0.94 7.62
C LEU A 126 6.10 -1.27 9.04
N ARG A 127 7.01 -0.46 9.61
CA ARG A 127 7.41 -0.57 11.02
C ARG A 127 6.22 -0.42 11.98
N LYS A 128 5.32 0.52 11.72
CA LYS A 128 4.10 0.73 12.53
C LYS A 128 3.14 -0.46 12.49
N VAL A 129 3.27 -1.35 11.50
CA VAL A 129 2.51 -2.61 11.40
C VAL A 129 3.40 -3.84 11.62
N ASN A 130 4.49 -3.67 12.38
CA ASN A 130 5.36 -4.71 12.93
C ASN A 130 6.19 -5.51 11.90
N PHE A 131 6.49 -4.94 10.73
CA PHE A 131 7.49 -5.54 9.83
C PHE A 131 8.90 -5.23 10.34
N THR A 132 9.79 -6.22 10.25
CA THR A 132 11.21 -6.09 10.58
C THR A 132 11.96 -5.36 9.46
N GLU A 133 13.16 -4.84 9.74
CA GLU A 133 13.99 -4.17 8.72
C GLU A 133 14.35 -5.10 7.55
N SER A 134 14.61 -6.38 7.81
CA SER A 134 14.90 -7.35 6.75
C SER A 134 13.68 -7.60 5.85
N GLN A 135 12.48 -7.70 6.45
CA GLN A 135 11.23 -7.82 5.69
C GLN A 135 10.92 -6.54 4.91
N ILE A 136 11.17 -5.37 5.48
CA ILE A 136 10.96 -4.08 4.79
C ILE A 136 11.88 -3.97 3.57
N LEU A 137 13.14 -4.34 3.71
CA LEU A 137 14.09 -4.35 2.60
C LEU A 137 13.64 -5.31 1.50
N GLU A 138 13.26 -6.54 1.86
CA GLU A 138 12.73 -7.55 0.94
C GLU A 138 11.51 -7.01 0.15
N LEU A 139 10.54 -6.43 0.87
CA LEU A 139 9.35 -5.86 0.25
C LEU A 139 9.70 -4.69 -0.69
N LYS A 140 10.62 -3.80 -0.31
CA LYS A 140 11.01 -2.65 -1.13
C LYS A 140 11.77 -3.04 -2.40
N LEU A 141 12.51 -4.16 -2.38
CA LEU A 141 13.26 -4.65 -3.52
C LEU A 141 12.39 -5.45 -4.49
N HIS A 142 11.41 -6.20 -3.97
CA HIS A 142 10.71 -7.22 -4.76
C HIS A 142 9.20 -6.99 -4.92
N ARG A 143 8.63 -5.97 -4.27
CA ARG A 143 7.19 -5.68 -4.33
C ARG A 143 6.91 -4.24 -4.72
N GLU A 144 5.73 -4.06 -5.29
CA GLU A 144 5.19 -2.75 -5.64
C GLU A 144 4.16 -2.30 -4.60
N PHE A 145 4.04 -0.99 -4.41
CA PHE A 145 3.15 -0.39 -3.44
C PHE A 145 2.15 0.56 -4.10
N ILE A 146 0.95 0.64 -3.54
CA ILE A 146 -0.02 1.70 -3.83
C ILE A 146 -0.10 2.58 -2.58
N LEU A 147 0.41 3.80 -2.68
CA LEU A 147 0.35 4.76 -1.58
C LEU A 147 -0.95 5.54 -1.65
N ILE A 148 -1.77 5.43 -0.60
CA ILE A 148 -2.99 6.22 -0.44
C ILE A 148 -2.70 7.29 0.60
N CYS A 149 -2.42 8.50 0.12
CA CYS A 149 -2.06 9.64 0.96
C CYS A 149 -3.31 10.48 1.27
N ASP A 150 -3.60 10.65 2.56
CA ASP A 150 -4.77 11.38 3.06
C ASP A 150 -4.34 12.55 3.95
N GLY A 151 -4.80 13.77 3.63
CA GLY A 151 -4.44 15.00 4.33
C GLY A 151 -5.28 16.21 3.93
#